data_AF-A0A3A6EJS7-F1
#
_entry.id   AF-A0A3A6EJS7-F1
#
_cell.length_a   1.000
_cell.length_b   1.000
_cell.length_c   1.000
_cell.angle_alpha   90.00
_cell.angle_beta   90.00
_cell.angle_gamma   90.00
#
_symmetry.space_group_name_H-M   'P 1'
#
loop_
_entity.id
_entity.type
_entity.pdbx_description
1 polymer ?
#
loop_
_entity_poly.entity_id
_entity_poly.type
_entity_poly.pdbx_seq_one_letter_code
_entity_poly.pdbx_strand_id
1 'polypeptide(L)'
;MKYRLKFEKSITRWDEAIPLGNGRIGSLVWGGPSALRFSLDRTDIWDRSTPMYTEREDFTYANLVKLAKDGKTGEIREFFDAPYQCPTPTKLPSGKLIFCFSDGDHVCSELDLETAEAKFAIVSEKGTSIAEAAIVESFCHAVTKTGMIRVFVSADSFRVKLEHPDFGRPEEEEEQVYDPMHREISQGSLKKLHYPEAESGMRTVSEMTENGSLRKFQFFWFTQKVDAAFSYGIVVGKTEDRESTEVFYRIVTSEDGDDWLQDAIDALRSELGDGYEKCRIAHRAWWTAYWKKSRIRVPDPMFEKQWYLTNYLFASCSRKGEYPMPLQGVWTADDGKLPPWKGDYHNDLNTQLSYAHFYKANHLEEGESFLDFLWAQKDAAKQFAEKFYQTKGICLPGVMTIDGKPLGGWPMYSLSPTHQIWLCQSFDLYYRYTGDRTFLRERA
;
A
#
# COMPACT_ATOMS: atom_id res chain seq x y z
N MET A 1 5.33 6.49 -25.81
CA MET A 1 4.53 7.61 -25.29
C MET A 1 5.32 8.29 -24.19
N LYS A 2 5.52 9.61 -24.20
CA LYS A 2 6.51 10.25 -23.30
C LYS A 2 5.88 11.12 -22.21
N TYR A 3 5.04 10.55 -21.34
CA TYR A 3 4.71 11.24 -20.09
C TYR A 3 5.64 10.77 -19.01
N ARG A 4 6.37 11.73 -18.45
CA ARG A 4 7.25 11.52 -17.33
C ARG A 4 6.89 12.48 -16.20
N LEU A 5 7.06 12.05 -14.97
CA LEU A 5 7.19 12.95 -13.84
C LEU A 5 8.67 13.26 -13.66
N LYS A 6 9.02 14.54 -13.49
CA LYS A 6 10.41 14.99 -13.37
C LYS A 6 10.50 15.99 -12.24
N PHE A 7 11.51 15.82 -11.40
CA PHE A 7 11.83 16.70 -10.29
C PHE A 7 13.32 16.99 -10.33
N GLU A 8 13.68 18.28 -10.38
CA GLU A 8 15.07 18.74 -10.49
C GLU A 8 15.74 18.94 -9.12
N LYS A 9 15.00 18.69 -8.03
CA LYS A 9 15.48 18.84 -6.65
C LYS A 9 15.04 17.65 -5.82
N SER A 10 15.77 17.43 -4.73
CA SER A 10 15.42 16.46 -3.69
C SER A 10 13.99 16.69 -3.23
N ILE A 11 13.18 15.63 -3.26
CA ILE A 11 11.81 15.63 -2.74
C ILE A 11 11.90 15.51 -1.22
N THR A 12 11.45 16.51 -0.45
CA THR A 12 11.70 16.54 1.00
C THR A 12 10.57 15.95 1.84
N ARG A 13 9.44 15.60 1.21
CA ARG A 13 8.25 15.08 1.87
C ARG A 13 7.75 13.81 1.19
N TRP A 14 7.18 12.90 1.98
CA TRP A 14 6.64 11.64 1.46
C TRP A 14 5.42 11.83 0.54
N ASP A 15 4.62 12.89 0.75
CA ASP A 15 3.40 13.18 -0.02
C ASP A 15 3.68 13.83 -1.38
N GLU A 16 4.95 14.13 -1.68
CA GLU A 16 5.44 14.58 -2.99
C GLU A 16 6.30 13.52 -3.70
N ALA A 17 6.45 12.34 -3.08
CA ALA A 17 7.35 11.27 -3.52
C ALA A 17 7.01 10.72 -4.91
N ILE A 18 8.00 10.07 -5.54
CA ILE A 18 7.77 9.25 -6.73
C ILE A 18 7.02 7.96 -6.32
N PRO A 19 5.80 7.71 -6.83
CA PRO A 19 5.05 6.51 -6.49
C PRO A 19 5.37 5.38 -7.46
N LEU A 20 5.81 4.24 -6.93
CA LEU A 20 5.97 2.97 -7.62
C LEU A 20 5.03 1.94 -7.00
N GLY A 21 4.45 1.06 -7.80
CA GLY A 21 3.61 -0.02 -7.28
C GLY A 21 3.25 -1.05 -8.34
N ASN A 22 2.74 -2.19 -7.89
CA ASN A 22 2.28 -3.27 -8.76
C ASN A 22 0.93 -3.87 -8.33
N GLY A 23 0.15 -3.14 -7.54
CA GLY A 23 -1.14 -3.56 -6.98
C GLY A 23 -1.07 -4.38 -5.70
N ARG A 24 0.10 -4.95 -5.37
CA ARG A 24 0.34 -5.65 -4.10
C ARG A 24 1.22 -4.83 -3.18
N ILE A 25 2.40 -4.45 -3.67
CA ILE A 25 3.38 -3.65 -2.95
C ILE A 25 3.50 -2.27 -3.58
N GLY A 26 3.87 -1.30 -2.75
CA GLY A 26 4.16 0.07 -3.12
C GLY A 26 5.51 0.53 -2.60
N SER A 27 6.10 1.50 -3.30
CA SER A 27 7.19 2.33 -2.80
C SER A 27 6.94 3.80 -3.08
N LEU A 28 7.10 4.64 -2.07
CA LEU A 28 7.22 6.09 -2.21
C LEU A 28 8.69 6.46 -2.10
N VAL A 29 9.27 7.02 -3.17
CA VAL A 29 10.69 7.38 -3.18
C VAL A 29 10.89 8.89 -3.03
N TRP A 30 11.61 9.28 -1.97
CA TRP A 30 11.84 10.68 -1.60
C TRP A 30 13.10 10.84 -0.76
N GLY A 31 13.51 12.07 -0.52
CA GLY A 31 14.69 12.43 0.27
C GLY A 31 15.83 12.99 -0.58
N GLY A 32 17.00 13.07 0.05
CA GLY A 32 18.23 13.61 -0.54
C GLY A 32 19.37 12.60 -0.52
N PRO A 33 20.57 12.97 -0.97
CA PRO A 33 21.71 12.05 -1.09
C PRO A 33 22.09 11.33 0.21
N SER A 34 21.95 11.99 1.37
CA SER A 34 22.26 11.39 2.67
C SER A 34 21.19 10.41 3.17
N ALA A 35 19.98 10.45 2.61
CA ALA A 35 18.87 9.60 2.98
C ALA A 35 17.82 9.57 1.85
N LEU A 36 18.13 8.85 0.76
CA LEU A 36 17.15 8.54 -0.27
C LEU A 36 16.31 7.37 0.24
N ARG A 37 15.07 7.67 0.61
CA ARG A 37 14.11 6.77 1.25
C ARG A 37 13.24 6.13 0.19
N PHE A 38 13.10 4.82 0.30
CA PHE A 38 12.06 4.03 -0.33
C PHE A 38 11.12 3.62 0.81
N SER A 39 10.06 4.39 1.03
CA SER A 39 9.02 4.02 2.00
C SER A 39 8.21 2.87 1.38
N LEU A 40 8.28 1.69 1.98
CA LEU A 40 7.78 0.44 1.44
C LEU A 40 6.47 0.08 2.11
N ASP A 41 5.51 -0.42 1.34
CA ASP A 41 4.23 -0.82 1.90
C ASP A 41 3.49 -1.90 1.10
N ARG A 42 2.54 -2.57 1.74
CA ARG A 42 1.69 -3.61 1.15
C ARG A 42 0.23 -3.43 1.61
N THR A 43 -0.73 -3.66 0.72
CA THR A 43 -2.15 -3.32 0.95
C THR A 43 -2.78 -4.00 2.16
N ASP A 44 -2.38 -5.22 2.48
CA ASP A 44 -2.99 -6.13 3.46
C ASP A 44 -2.30 -6.17 4.83
N ILE A 45 -1.33 -5.28 5.07
CA ILE A 45 -0.69 -5.08 6.37
C ILE A 45 -1.54 -4.16 7.26
N TRP A 46 -2.23 -4.79 8.23
CA TRP A 46 -3.24 -4.17 9.06
C TRP A 46 -3.15 -4.66 10.50
N ASP A 47 -3.46 -3.76 11.44
CA ASP A 47 -3.99 -4.17 12.74
C ASP A 47 -5.48 -4.44 12.56
N ARG A 48 -5.91 -5.68 12.85
CA ARG A 48 -7.29 -6.15 12.69
C ARG A 48 -7.99 -6.40 14.03
N SER A 49 -7.49 -5.79 15.10
CA SER A 49 -8.11 -5.84 16.43
C SER A 49 -9.57 -5.40 16.38
N THR A 50 -10.32 -5.81 17.40
CA THR A 50 -11.75 -5.52 17.45
C THR A 50 -11.97 -4.04 17.77
N PRO A 51 -12.69 -3.29 16.91
CA PRO A 51 -12.99 -1.89 17.19
C PRO A 51 -13.80 -1.74 18.48
N MET A 52 -13.45 -0.73 19.28
CA MET A 52 -14.12 -0.45 20.57
C MET A 52 -15.65 -0.41 20.42
N TYR A 53 -16.36 -0.98 21.39
CA TYR A 53 -17.83 -1.04 21.48
C TYR A 53 -18.58 -1.78 20.37
N THR A 54 -17.96 -2.09 19.23
CA THR A 54 -18.65 -2.72 18.10
C THR A 54 -19.11 -4.16 18.38
N GLU A 55 -18.58 -4.79 19.43
CA GLU A 55 -19.03 -6.10 19.93
C GLU A 55 -20.11 -6.05 21.02
N ARG A 56 -20.49 -4.86 21.49
CA ARG A 56 -21.56 -4.77 22.48
C ARG A 56 -22.92 -5.10 21.86
N GLU A 57 -23.77 -5.77 22.64
CA GLU A 57 -25.13 -6.16 22.21
C GLU A 57 -26.01 -4.95 21.86
N ASP A 58 -25.73 -3.78 22.43
CA ASP A 58 -26.46 -2.53 22.18
C ASP A 58 -25.89 -1.70 21.01
N PHE A 59 -24.84 -2.18 20.33
CA PHE A 59 -24.33 -1.60 19.07
C PHE A 59 -25.27 -1.95 17.90
N THR A 60 -26.44 -1.33 17.91
CA THR A 60 -27.52 -1.62 16.96
C THR A 60 -28.13 -0.34 16.41
N TYR A 61 -28.69 -0.44 15.21
CA TYR A 61 -29.44 0.62 14.56
C TYR A 61 -30.68 1.03 15.39
N ALA A 62 -31.36 0.07 16.02
CA ALA A 62 -32.50 0.36 16.89
C ALA A 62 -32.10 1.25 18.09
N ASN A 63 -30.94 0.98 18.71
CA ASN A 63 -30.40 1.81 19.78
C ASN A 63 -30.00 3.20 19.27
N LEU A 64 -29.29 3.28 18.12
CA LEU A 64 -28.95 4.55 17.48
C LEU A 64 -30.20 5.41 17.22
N VAL A 65 -31.26 4.82 16.67
CA VAL A 65 -32.54 5.52 16.40
C VAL A 65 -33.21 5.98 17.69
N LYS A 66 -33.20 5.15 18.75
CA LYS A 66 -33.75 5.51 20.06
C LYS A 66 -33.01 6.73 20.63
N LEU A 67 -31.68 6.67 20.72
CA LEU A 67 -30.86 7.77 21.23
C LEU A 67 -31.05 9.06 20.41
N ALA A 68 -31.21 8.94 19.08
CA ALA A 68 -31.44 10.09 18.22
C ALA A 68 -32.80 10.74 18.49
N LYS A 69 -33.87 9.95 18.65
CA LYS A 69 -35.21 10.44 19.01
C LYS A 69 -35.26 11.09 20.38
N ASP A 70 -34.50 10.56 21.32
CA ASP A 70 -34.40 11.06 22.70
C ASP A 70 -33.46 12.29 22.82
N GLY A 71 -32.86 12.74 21.72
CA GLY A 71 -31.93 13.88 21.70
C GLY A 71 -30.59 13.62 22.38
N LYS A 72 -30.23 12.36 22.60
CA LYS A 72 -29.04 11.90 23.35
C LYS A 72 -27.76 11.93 22.51
N THR A 73 -27.45 13.09 21.94
CA THR A 73 -26.29 13.26 21.05
C THR A 73 -24.94 12.98 21.70
N GLY A 74 -24.80 13.19 23.01
CA GLY A 74 -23.61 12.83 23.77
C GLY A 74 -23.36 11.31 23.79
N GLU A 75 -24.42 10.55 24.11
CA GLU A 75 -24.38 9.07 24.14
C GLU A 75 -24.11 8.49 22.73
N ILE A 76 -24.69 9.08 21.68
CA ILE A 76 -24.39 8.67 20.29
C ILE A 76 -22.90 8.85 19.97
N ARG A 77 -22.31 9.98 20.37
CA ARG A 77 -20.89 10.27 20.09
C ARG A 77 -19.98 9.31 20.83
N GLU A 78 -20.21 9.15 22.13
CA GLU A 78 -19.41 8.23 22.95
C GLU A 78 -19.49 6.79 22.44
N PHE A 79 -20.66 6.37 21.96
CA PHE A 79 -20.89 4.97 21.64
C PHE A 79 -20.57 4.59 20.19
N PHE A 80 -20.89 5.46 19.22
CA PHE A 80 -20.73 5.16 17.79
C PHE A 80 -19.59 5.93 17.12
N ASP A 81 -19.27 7.15 17.59
CA ASP A 81 -18.25 8.03 16.97
C ASP A 81 -16.86 7.79 17.57
N ALA A 82 -16.78 7.74 18.91
CA ALA A 82 -15.55 7.54 19.67
C ALA A 82 -14.68 6.34 19.25
N PRO A 83 -15.24 5.17 18.87
CA PRO A 83 -14.41 4.04 18.44
C PRO A 83 -13.44 4.37 17.30
N TYR A 84 -13.79 5.34 16.44
CA TYR A 84 -12.92 5.76 15.34
C TYR A 84 -11.69 6.54 15.81
N GLN A 85 -11.70 7.08 17.03
CA GLN A 85 -10.58 7.84 17.60
C GLN A 85 -9.53 6.93 18.27
N CYS A 86 -9.87 5.66 18.50
CA CYS A 86 -8.92 4.65 18.96
C CYS A 86 -7.84 4.43 17.88
N PRO A 87 -6.57 4.17 18.26
CA PRO A 87 -5.50 3.98 17.29
C PRO A 87 -5.72 2.73 16.41
N THR A 88 -6.36 1.71 16.94
CA THR A 88 -6.66 0.45 16.24
C THR A 88 -8.18 0.24 16.07
N PRO A 89 -8.60 -0.63 15.13
CA PRO A 89 -7.79 -1.17 14.03
C PRO A 89 -7.44 -0.10 13.00
N THR A 90 -6.38 -0.34 12.23
CA THR A 90 -5.83 0.61 11.24
C THR A 90 -4.91 -0.12 10.26
N LYS A 91 -4.75 0.42 9.04
CA LYS A 91 -3.64 0.03 8.16
C LYS A 91 -2.32 0.38 8.87
N LEU A 92 -1.29 -0.43 8.68
CA LEU A 92 0.04 -0.21 9.26
C LEU A 92 1.04 0.12 8.14
N PRO A 93 1.94 1.11 8.31
CA PRO A 93 3.07 1.27 7.42
C PRO A 93 4.03 0.07 7.57
N SER A 94 4.59 -0.43 6.47
CA SER A 94 5.43 -1.63 6.52
C SER A 94 6.89 -1.34 6.89
N GLY A 95 7.47 -0.22 6.48
CA GLY A 95 8.88 0.09 6.77
C GLY A 95 9.56 0.80 5.61
N LYS A 96 10.89 0.89 5.60
CA LYS A 96 11.61 1.58 4.52
C LYS A 96 13.03 1.08 4.30
N LEU A 97 13.51 1.27 3.07
CA LEU A 97 14.93 1.22 2.74
C LEU A 97 15.49 2.64 2.65
N ILE A 98 16.66 2.88 3.25
CA ILE A 98 17.36 4.16 3.17
C ILE A 98 18.72 3.95 2.53
N PHE A 99 18.94 4.64 1.42
CA PHE A 99 20.23 4.72 0.75
C PHE A 99 20.95 6.00 1.19
N CYS A 100 22.14 5.83 1.76
CA CYS A 100 23.00 6.93 2.22
C CYS A 100 24.22 6.98 1.31
N PHE A 101 24.29 7.97 0.42
CA PHE A 101 25.43 8.22 -0.46
C PHE A 101 26.47 9.12 0.22
N SER A 102 27.75 8.90 -0.12
CA SER A 102 28.88 9.60 0.49
C SER A 102 29.17 10.97 -0.13
N ASP A 103 28.69 11.22 -1.36
CA ASP A 103 28.78 12.50 -2.08
C ASP A 103 27.41 12.80 -2.72
N GLY A 104 27.14 14.07 -3.01
CA GLY A 104 25.92 14.57 -3.62
C GLY A 104 25.28 15.72 -2.86
N ASP A 105 24.80 16.72 -3.60
CA ASP A 105 24.11 17.92 -3.10
C ASP A 105 22.59 17.78 -3.19
N HIS A 106 22.08 17.17 -4.25
CA HIS A 106 20.64 16.94 -4.43
C HIS A 106 20.32 15.72 -5.29
N VAL A 107 19.05 15.34 -5.34
CA VAL A 107 18.55 14.22 -6.17
C VAL A 107 17.63 14.75 -7.25
N CYS A 108 17.94 14.43 -8.51
CA CYS A 108 17.03 14.61 -9.64
C CYS A 108 16.25 13.31 -9.86
N SER A 109 14.93 13.38 -9.86
CA SER A 109 14.05 12.21 -9.95
C SER A 109 13.25 12.23 -11.23
N GLU A 110 13.11 11.08 -11.88
CA GLU A 110 12.28 10.88 -13.05
C GLU A 110 11.49 9.57 -12.93
N LEU A 111 10.21 9.60 -13.28
CA LEU A 111 9.37 8.41 -13.44
C LEU A 111 8.80 8.37 -14.86
N ASP A 112 9.06 7.30 -15.60
CA ASP A 112 8.43 7.05 -16.90
C ASP A 112 7.11 6.30 -16.71
N LEU A 113 5.98 6.92 -17.07
CA LEU A 113 4.66 6.32 -16.88
C LEU A 113 4.37 5.18 -17.87
N GLU A 114 5.06 5.13 -19.01
CA GLU A 114 4.85 4.05 -20.00
C GLU A 114 5.50 2.75 -19.54
N THR A 115 6.67 2.84 -18.88
CA THR A 115 7.39 1.66 -18.41
C THR A 115 7.27 1.41 -16.92
N ALA A 116 6.78 2.38 -16.13
CA ALA A 116 6.75 2.35 -14.67
C ALA A 116 8.13 2.17 -14.02
N GLU A 117 9.12 2.83 -14.59
CA GLU A 117 10.51 2.80 -14.12
C GLU A 117 10.92 4.19 -13.67
N ALA A 118 11.55 4.26 -12.50
CA ALA A 118 12.09 5.49 -11.96
C ALA A 118 13.62 5.52 -12.05
N LYS A 119 14.17 6.71 -12.31
CA LYS A 119 15.60 7.04 -12.22
C LYS A 119 15.77 8.15 -11.19
N PHE A 120 16.75 7.99 -10.30
CA PHE A 120 17.17 8.98 -9.33
C PHE A 120 18.67 9.25 -9.53
N ALA A 121 19.01 10.44 -10.02
CA ALA A 121 20.40 10.86 -10.18
C ALA A 121 20.83 11.63 -8.94
N ILE A 122 21.88 11.16 -8.26
CA ILE A 122 22.54 11.86 -7.17
C ILE A 122 23.51 12.85 -7.81
N VAL A 123 23.25 14.15 -7.67
CA VAL A 123 23.99 15.21 -8.36
C VAL A 123 24.99 15.85 -7.40
N SER A 124 26.24 15.99 -7.82
CA SER A 124 27.31 16.73 -7.12
C SER A 124 27.67 17.98 -7.93
N GLU A 125 27.71 19.13 -7.26
CA GLU A 125 28.01 20.45 -7.79
C GLU A 125 29.32 20.96 -7.17
N LYS A 126 30.36 21.11 -8.00
CA LYS A 126 31.66 21.66 -7.57
C LYS A 126 31.98 22.89 -8.42
N GLY A 127 31.66 24.07 -7.90
CA GLY A 127 31.78 25.33 -8.62
C GLY A 127 30.77 25.41 -9.78
N THR A 128 31.25 25.44 -11.03
CA THR A 128 30.40 25.40 -12.24
C THR A 128 30.22 24.01 -12.83
N SER A 129 30.87 22.98 -12.27
CA SER A 129 30.77 21.60 -12.74
C SER A 129 29.63 20.87 -12.04
N ILE A 130 28.73 20.28 -12.84
CA ILE A 130 27.62 19.43 -12.37
C ILE A 130 27.90 18.01 -12.87
N ALA A 131 27.88 17.03 -11.97
CA ALA A 131 28.11 15.61 -12.31
C ALA A 131 27.10 14.70 -11.61
N GLU A 132 26.73 13.59 -12.27
CA GLU A 132 25.98 12.50 -11.64
C GLU A 132 26.97 11.65 -10.82
N ALA A 133 26.95 11.80 -9.49
CA ALA A 133 27.81 11.06 -8.56
C ALA A 133 27.36 9.60 -8.38
N ALA A 134 26.06 9.34 -8.52
CA ALA A 134 25.48 8.00 -8.56
C ALA A 134 24.15 8.03 -9.32
N ILE A 135 23.75 6.88 -9.89
CA ILE A 135 22.43 6.68 -10.48
C ILE A 135 21.74 5.53 -9.75
N VAL A 136 20.49 5.74 -9.35
CA VAL A 136 19.61 4.68 -8.84
C VAL A 136 18.48 4.48 -9.83
N GLU A 137 18.23 3.25 -10.24
CA GLU A 137 17.06 2.86 -11.03
C GLU A 137 16.18 1.95 -10.19
N SER A 138 14.86 2.08 -10.33
CA SER A 138 13.93 1.24 -9.56
C SER A 138 12.60 1.03 -10.27
N PHE A 139 12.00 -0.14 -10.04
CA PHE A 139 10.60 -0.42 -10.35
C PHE A 139 10.03 -1.47 -9.38
N CYS A 140 8.71 -1.47 -9.19
CA CYS A 140 8.00 -2.62 -8.62
C CYS A 140 7.67 -3.59 -9.76
N HIS A 141 8.18 -4.82 -9.70
CA HIS A 141 8.03 -5.78 -10.79
C HIS A 141 6.54 -6.04 -11.04
N ALA A 142 6.08 -5.94 -12.29
CA ALA A 142 4.65 -5.94 -12.61
C ALA A 142 4.01 -7.34 -12.57
N VAL A 143 4.76 -8.37 -12.18
CA VAL A 143 4.39 -9.79 -12.31
C VAL A 143 4.80 -10.55 -11.06
N THR A 144 6.02 -10.32 -10.55
CA THR A 144 6.47 -10.90 -9.29
C THR A 144 6.18 -9.95 -8.12
N LYS A 145 6.34 -10.46 -6.89
CA LYS A 145 6.06 -9.73 -5.65
C LYS A 145 7.25 -8.87 -5.19
N THR A 146 8.13 -8.46 -6.11
CA THR A 146 9.46 -7.93 -5.80
C THR A 146 9.61 -6.49 -6.27
N GLY A 147 10.11 -5.63 -5.39
CA GLY A 147 10.65 -4.34 -5.79
C GLY A 147 12.13 -4.47 -6.09
N MET A 148 12.58 -3.85 -7.17
CA MET A 148 13.92 -4.01 -7.71
C MET A 148 14.60 -2.67 -7.81
N ILE A 149 15.78 -2.57 -7.22
CA ILE A 149 16.61 -1.36 -7.22
C ILE A 149 17.98 -1.72 -7.77
N ARG A 150 18.53 -0.87 -8.64
CA ARG A 150 19.90 -0.98 -9.16
C ARG A 150 20.63 0.34 -8.93
N VAL A 151 21.84 0.27 -8.37
CA VAL A 151 22.65 1.43 -8.02
C VAL A 151 23.97 1.39 -8.79
N PHE A 152 24.26 2.45 -9.54
CA PHE A 152 25.49 2.66 -10.30
C PHE A 152 26.42 3.61 -9.56
N VAL A 153 27.20 3.05 -8.63
CA VAL A 153 28.35 3.66 -7.98
C VAL A 153 29.11 2.52 -7.27
N SER A 154 30.37 2.73 -6.91
CA SER A 154 31.11 1.76 -6.08
C SER A 154 30.34 1.42 -4.80
N ALA A 155 30.28 0.15 -4.42
CA ALA A 155 29.53 -0.28 -3.23
C ALA A 155 30.05 0.31 -1.92
N ASP A 156 31.30 0.78 -1.88
CA ASP A 156 31.88 1.50 -0.75
C ASP A 156 31.40 2.96 -0.67
N SER A 157 30.80 3.50 -1.73
CA SER A 157 30.35 4.89 -1.81
C SER A 157 28.93 5.11 -1.28
N PHE A 158 28.20 4.05 -0.92
CA PHE A 158 26.89 4.17 -0.29
C PHE A 158 26.60 3.05 0.71
N ARG A 159 25.59 3.25 1.56
CA ARG A 159 25.08 2.24 2.48
C ARG A 159 23.57 2.09 2.31
N VAL A 160 23.08 0.88 2.52
CA VAL A 160 21.64 0.57 2.55
C VAL A 160 21.26 0.20 3.98
N LYS A 161 20.23 0.85 4.51
CA LYS A 161 19.63 0.51 5.80
C LYS A 161 18.20 0.04 5.59
N LEU A 162 17.80 -1.01 6.28
CA LEU A 162 16.42 -1.41 6.41
C LEU A 162 15.92 -0.93 7.77
N GLU A 163 14.84 -0.16 7.77
CA GLU A 163 14.23 0.37 8.99
C GLU A 163 12.76 -0.09 9.09
N HIS A 164 12.41 -0.68 10.22
CA HIS A 164 11.04 -0.97 10.59
C HIS A 164 10.36 0.30 11.13
N PRO A 165 9.02 0.37 11.14
CA PRO A 165 8.31 1.47 11.79
C PRO A 165 8.56 1.50 13.30
N ASP A 166 8.47 2.68 13.88
CA ASP A 166 8.79 2.93 15.28
C ASP A 166 7.52 2.94 16.14
N PHE A 167 7.00 1.73 16.44
CA PHE A 167 5.83 1.53 17.29
C PHE A 167 6.14 1.71 18.79
N GLY A 168 5.10 1.80 19.60
CA GLY A 168 5.18 1.77 21.07
C GLY A 168 5.40 0.36 21.60
N ARG A 169 5.80 0.25 22.86
CA ARG A 169 6.07 -1.05 23.51
C ARG A 169 4.86 -1.55 24.30
N PRO A 170 4.66 -2.87 24.47
CA PRO A 170 3.52 -3.41 25.21
C PRO A 170 3.40 -2.88 26.64
N GLU A 171 4.51 -2.52 27.28
CA GLU A 171 4.52 -1.97 28.64
C GLU A 171 4.07 -0.49 28.71
N GLU A 172 4.00 0.19 27.57
CA GLU A 172 3.53 1.58 27.43
C GLU A 172 2.02 1.65 27.16
N GLU A 173 1.34 0.51 27.04
CA GLU A 173 -0.09 0.47 26.73
C GLU A 173 -0.94 1.03 27.87
N GLU A 174 -1.65 2.12 27.57
CA GLU A 174 -2.62 2.73 28.48
C GLU A 174 -4.06 2.30 28.15
N GLU A 175 -4.93 2.29 29.15
CA GLU A 175 -6.35 2.00 28.96
C GLU A 175 -7.00 3.08 28.07
N GLN A 176 -7.64 2.65 26.97
CA GLN A 176 -8.26 3.58 26.03
C GLN A 176 -9.57 4.13 26.61
N VAL A 177 -9.55 5.40 27.01
CA VAL A 177 -10.74 6.12 27.50
C VAL A 177 -11.12 7.20 26.51
N TYR A 178 -12.41 7.28 26.18
CA TYR A 178 -12.95 8.35 25.34
C TYR A 178 -12.82 9.72 26.04
N ASP A 179 -12.13 10.67 25.40
CA ASP A 179 -12.06 12.07 25.84
C ASP A 179 -12.97 12.97 24.97
N PRO A 180 -14.12 13.43 25.48
CA PRO A 180 -15.04 14.28 24.74
C PRO A 180 -14.51 15.70 24.47
N MET A 181 -13.46 16.17 25.16
CA MET A 181 -12.87 17.51 24.98
C MET A 181 -11.75 17.53 23.93
N HIS A 182 -11.06 16.41 23.69
CA HIS A 182 -9.97 16.31 22.71
C HIS A 182 -10.40 15.52 21.48
N ARG A 183 -11.18 16.16 20.60
CA ARG A 183 -11.46 15.65 19.25
C ARG A 183 -10.25 15.85 18.34
N GLU A 184 -9.24 15.02 18.50
CA GLU A 184 -8.19 14.99 17.49
C GLU A 184 -8.71 14.25 16.25
N ILE A 185 -8.96 15.01 15.18
CA ILE A 185 -8.86 14.52 13.80
C ILE A 185 -7.36 14.39 13.42
N SER A 186 -6.48 14.32 14.43
CA SER A 186 -5.05 14.11 14.24
C SER A 186 -4.84 12.62 14.10
N GLN A 187 -3.97 12.27 13.16
CA GLN A 187 -3.55 10.91 12.88
C GLN A 187 -2.96 10.19 14.10
N GLY A 188 -2.64 10.87 15.21
CA GLY A 188 -1.91 10.25 16.32
C GLY A 188 -0.51 9.75 15.89
N SER A 189 0.31 9.33 16.86
CA SER A 189 1.62 8.75 16.56
C SER A 189 1.50 7.23 16.40
N LEU A 190 2.36 6.63 15.57
CA LEU A 190 2.57 5.17 15.56
C LEU A 190 2.97 4.63 16.94
N LYS A 191 3.52 5.49 17.82
CA LYS A 191 3.81 5.15 19.22
C LYS A 191 2.59 4.76 20.05
N LYS A 192 1.37 5.05 19.59
CA LYS A 192 0.13 4.60 20.23
C LYS A 192 -0.22 3.14 19.92
N LEU A 193 0.49 2.51 18.99
CA LEU A 193 0.34 1.10 18.65
C LEU A 193 1.42 0.32 19.40
N HIS A 194 1.03 -0.62 20.25
CA HIS A 194 1.97 -1.29 21.15
C HIS A 194 2.21 -2.73 20.68
N TYR A 195 3.41 -2.98 20.17
CA TYR A 195 3.80 -4.29 19.63
C TYR A 195 5.16 -4.73 20.19
N PRO A 196 5.43 -6.05 20.24
CA PRO A 196 6.77 -6.54 20.55
C PRO A 196 7.84 -5.96 19.62
N GLU A 197 9.08 -5.91 20.09
CA GLU A 197 10.21 -5.44 19.28
C GLU A 197 10.37 -6.26 17.99
N ALA A 198 10.70 -5.59 16.89
CA ALA A 198 10.94 -6.27 15.62
C ALA A 198 12.19 -7.15 15.69
N GLU A 199 12.08 -8.37 15.19
CA GLU A 199 13.20 -9.31 15.12
C GLU A 199 13.95 -9.10 13.81
N SER A 200 15.27 -8.95 13.86
CA SER A 200 16.11 -8.74 12.67
C SER A 200 17.01 -9.93 12.39
N GLY A 201 17.30 -10.17 11.12
CA GLY A 201 18.20 -11.25 10.70
C GLY A 201 19.03 -10.89 9.47
N MET A 202 20.13 -11.64 9.29
CA MET A 202 21.01 -11.50 8.15
C MET A 202 21.64 -12.85 7.79
N ARG A 203 21.80 -13.09 6.50
CA ARG A 203 22.44 -14.28 5.93
C ARG A 203 23.26 -13.93 4.71
N THR A 204 24.35 -14.64 4.47
CA THR A 204 25.10 -14.55 3.22
C THR A 204 25.19 -15.92 2.57
N VAL A 205 25.02 -15.97 1.25
CA VAL A 205 25.17 -17.16 0.42
C VAL A 205 26.18 -16.85 -0.68
N SER A 206 27.03 -17.80 -1.03
CA SER A 206 27.99 -17.65 -2.14
C SER A 206 27.85 -18.83 -3.08
N GLU A 207 27.84 -18.53 -4.37
CA GLU A 207 27.59 -19.50 -5.45
C GLU A 207 28.59 -19.30 -6.58
N MET A 208 28.95 -20.41 -7.23
CA MET A 208 29.77 -20.37 -8.43
C MET A 208 28.86 -20.10 -9.63
N THR A 209 29.15 -19.04 -10.39
CA THR A 209 28.50 -18.74 -11.66
C THR A 209 28.97 -19.70 -12.75
N GLU A 210 28.24 -19.77 -13.86
CA GLU A 210 28.59 -20.62 -15.01
C GLU A 210 29.99 -20.31 -15.58
N ASN A 211 30.47 -19.07 -15.45
CA ASN A 211 31.81 -18.65 -15.88
C ASN A 211 32.90 -18.88 -14.81
N GLY A 212 32.60 -19.60 -13.73
CA GLY A 212 33.54 -19.95 -12.66
C GLY A 212 33.88 -18.81 -11.69
N SER A 213 33.10 -17.71 -11.70
CA SER A 213 33.26 -16.63 -10.73
C SER A 213 32.41 -16.87 -9.48
N LEU A 214 32.86 -16.41 -8.32
CA LEU A 214 32.05 -16.48 -7.11
C LEU A 214 31.10 -15.28 -7.04
N ARG A 215 29.79 -15.52 -7.04
CA ARG A 215 28.76 -14.50 -6.79
C ARG A 215 28.29 -14.58 -5.34
N LYS A 216 28.19 -13.43 -4.68
CA LYS A 216 27.80 -13.32 -3.27
C LYS A 216 26.44 -12.65 -3.15
N PHE A 217 25.50 -13.34 -2.52
CA PHE A 217 24.19 -12.81 -2.17
C PHE A 217 24.15 -12.52 -0.67
N GLN A 218 23.76 -11.32 -0.30
CA GLN A 218 23.54 -10.91 1.08
C GLN A 218 22.05 -10.69 1.29
N PHE A 219 21.48 -11.33 2.30
CA PHE A 219 20.10 -11.19 2.70
C PHE A 219 20.03 -10.58 4.08
N PHE A 220 19.15 -9.61 4.28
CA PHE A 220 18.85 -9.04 5.59
C PHE A 220 17.37 -8.68 5.65
N TRP A 221 16.79 -8.78 6.84
CA TRP A 221 15.36 -8.62 7.03
C TRP A 221 15.03 -8.18 8.45
N PHE A 222 13.80 -7.73 8.63
CA PHE A 222 13.14 -7.75 9.93
C PHE A 222 11.75 -8.39 9.81
N THR A 223 11.22 -8.83 10.94
CA THR A 223 9.84 -9.28 11.11
C THR A 223 9.21 -8.58 12.31
N GLN A 224 8.00 -8.07 12.13
CA GLN A 224 7.19 -7.40 13.14
C GLN A 224 5.98 -8.26 13.46
N LYS A 225 5.87 -8.70 14.72
CA LYS A 225 4.65 -9.35 15.23
C LYS A 225 3.63 -8.26 15.58
N VAL A 226 2.39 -8.43 15.12
CA VAL A 226 1.28 -7.50 15.41
C VAL A 226 0.38 -8.10 16.47
N ASP A 227 -0.04 -9.36 16.30
CA ASP A 227 -0.82 -10.10 17.29
C ASP A 227 -0.45 -11.60 17.30
N ALA A 228 -1.28 -12.45 17.89
CA ALA A 228 -1.04 -13.89 17.98
C ALA A 228 -1.13 -14.61 16.62
N ALA A 229 -1.88 -14.07 15.66
CA ALA A 229 -2.18 -14.66 14.36
C ALA A 229 -1.45 -13.97 13.19
N PHE A 230 -1.02 -12.72 13.37
CA PHE A 230 -0.46 -11.91 12.29
C PHE A 230 0.93 -11.34 12.59
N SER A 231 1.83 -11.55 11.63
CA SER A 231 3.15 -10.93 11.55
C SER A 231 3.41 -10.48 10.12
N TYR A 232 4.28 -9.49 9.95
CA TYR A 232 4.77 -9.08 8.64
C TYR A 232 6.28 -8.81 8.67
N GLY A 233 6.88 -8.56 7.52
CA GLY A 233 8.29 -8.21 7.45
C GLY A 233 8.72 -7.71 6.08
N ILE A 234 9.96 -7.24 6.02
CA ILE A 234 10.62 -6.87 4.76
C ILE A 234 11.90 -7.69 4.65
N VAL A 235 12.02 -8.43 3.54
CA VAL A 235 13.21 -9.20 3.20
C VAL A 235 13.92 -8.50 2.06
N VAL A 236 15.23 -8.29 2.22
CA VAL A 236 16.07 -7.62 1.23
C VAL A 236 17.18 -8.57 0.81
N GLY A 237 17.38 -8.70 -0.48
CA GLY A 237 18.51 -9.39 -1.09
C GLY A 237 19.39 -8.40 -1.84
N LYS A 238 20.71 -8.52 -1.69
CA LYS A 238 21.71 -7.66 -2.30
C LYS A 238 22.78 -8.51 -3.00
N THR A 239 23.14 -8.16 -4.22
CA THR A 239 24.33 -8.66 -4.92
C THR A 239 25.04 -7.50 -5.59
N GLU A 240 26.33 -7.68 -5.83
CA GLU A 240 27.19 -6.68 -6.44
C GLU A 240 27.98 -7.31 -7.59
N ASP A 241 28.13 -6.56 -8.67
CA ASP A 241 29.10 -6.84 -9.72
C ASP A 241 30.01 -5.61 -9.95
N ARG A 242 30.82 -5.63 -11.02
CA ARG A 242 31.77 -4.54 -11.30
C ARG A 242 31.10 -3.23 -11.72
N GLU A 243 29.87 -3.27 -12.19
CA GLU A 243 29.16 -2.15 -12.81
C GLU A 243 28.11 -1.56 -11.87
N SER A 244 27.47 -2.40 -11.06
CA SER A 244 26.35 -1.97 -10.22
C SER A 244 26.13 -2.86 -8.99
N THR A 245 25.36 -2.34 -8.05
CA THR A 245 24.75 -3.11 -6.96
C THR A 245 23.26 -3.27 -7.22
N GLU A 246 22.77 -4.50 -7.18
CA GLU A 246 21.34 -4.83 -7.23
C GLU A 246 20.82 -5.07 -5.80
N VAL A 247 19.71 -4.43 -5.46
CA VAL A 247 19.01 -4.53 -4.17
C VAL A 247 17.55 -4.82 -4.44
N PHE A 248 17.13 -6.06 -4.22
CA PHE A 248 15.74 -6.48 -4.41
C PHE A 248 15.08 -6.67 -3.05
N TYR A 249 13.79 -6.37 -2.95
CA TYR A 249 13.04 -6.52 -1.70
C TYR A 249 11.67 -7.15 -1.92
N ARG A 250 11.20 -7.86 -0.89
CA ARG A 250 9.83 -8.37 -0.78
C ARG A 250 9.23 -7.95 0.55
N ILE A 251 7.96 -7.62 0.52
CA ILE A 251 7.15 -7.33 1.72
C ILE A 251 6.23 -8.52 1.93
N VAL A 252 6.35 -9.14 3.10
CA VAL A 252 5.80 -10.46 3.39
C VAL A 252 4.92 -10.43 4.62
N THR A 253 3.96 -11.34 4.69
CA THR A 253 3.09 -11.54 5.84
C THR A 253 3.03 -13.01 6.22
N SER A 254 2.64 -13.31 7.47
CA SER A 254 2.36 -14.68 7.92
C SER A 254 1.19 -15.35 7.15
N GLU A 255 0.43 -14.58 6.38
CA GLU A 255 -0.64 -15.06 5.50
C GLU A 255 -0.13 -15.51 4.12
N ASP A 256 1.16 -15.30 3.79
CA ASP A 256 1.73 -15.75 2.51
C ASP A 256 2.01 -17.26 2.44
N GLY A 257 2.01 -17.95 3.59
CA GLY A 257 2.32 -19.38 3.72
C GLY A 257 3.08 -19.69 5.01
N ASP A 258 3.25 -20.96 5.35
CA ASP A 258 3.89 -21.40 6.60
C ASP A 258 5.38 -20.97 6.67
N ASP A 259 6.10 -21.05 5.54
CA ASP A 259 7.54 -20.73 5.43
C ASP A 259 7.81 -19.36 4.78
N TRP A 260 6.87 -18.41 4.91
CA TRP A 260 6.84 -17.11 4.22
C TRP A 260 8.18 -16.34 4.18
N LEU A 261 8.97 -16.39 5.27
CA LEU A 261 10.29 -15.74 5.32
C LEU A 261 11.30 -16.44 4.41
N GLN A 262 11.38 -17.77 4.49
CA GLN A 262 12.33 -18.56 3.71
C GLN A 262 11.95 -18.57 2.22
N ASP A 263 10.66 -18.67 1.91
CA ASP A 263 10.13 -18.57 0.54
C ASP A 263 10.50 -17.23 -0.12
N ALA A 264 10.47 -16.13 0.65
CA ALA A 264 10.87 -14.83 0.14
C ALA A 264 12.39 -14.72 -0.09
N ILE A 265 13.21 -15.30 0.80
CA ILE A 265 14.66 -15.37 0.60
C ILE A 265 14.99 -16.16 -0.67
N ASP A 266 14.37 -17.32 -0.87
CA ASP A 266 14.63 -18.17 -2.03
C ASP A 266 14.15 -17.54 -3.33
N ALA A 267 13.00 -16.86 -3.31
CA ALA A 267 12.52 -16.12 -4.47
C ALA A 267 13.44 -14.94 -4.83
N LEU A 268 13.88 -14.16 -3.83
CA LEU A 268 14.85 -13.07 -4.04
C LEU A 268 16.18 -13.60 -4.57
N ARG A 269 16.65 -14.74 -4.06
CA ARG A 269 17.86 -15.40 -4.55
C ARG A 269 17.74 -15.78 -6.01
N SER A 270 16.62 -16.37 -6.42
CA SER A 270 16.36 -16.73 -7.82
C SER A 270 16.31 -15.48 -8.72
N GLU A 271 15.60 -14.43 -8.30
CA GLU A 271 15.46 -13.19 -9.09
C GLU A 271 16.77 -12.42 -9.19
N LEU A 272 17.57 -12.34 -8.12
CA LEU A 272 18.92 -11.78 -8.18
C LEU A 272 19.83 -12.63 -9.08
N GLY A 273 19.66 -13.95 -9.08
CA GLY A 273 20.31 -14.87 -10.01
C GLY A 273 20.04 -14.50 -11.47
N ASP A 274 18.78 -14.23 -11.80
CA ASP A 274 18.32 -13.77 -13.12
C ASP A 274 18.84 -12.37 -13.50
N GLY A 275 18.99 -11.49 -12.52
CA GLY A 275 19.50 -10.13 -12.68
C GLY A 275 18.46 -9.11 -13.13
N TYR A 276 18.72 -7.83 -12.85
CA TYR A 276 17.78 -6.72 -13.02
C TYR A 276 17.26 -6.61 -14.45
N GLU A 277 18.13 -6.71 -15.45
CA GLU A 277 17.72 -6.49 -16.85
C GLU A 277 16.82 -7.62 -17.39
N LYS A 278 17.05 -8.86 -16.97
CA LYS A 278 16.18 -9.99 -17.35
C LYS A 278 14.79 -9.83 -16.75
N CYS A 279 14.70 -9.48 -15.46
CA CYS A 279 13.44 -9.20 -14.79
C CYS A 279 12.71 -7.99 -15.42
N ARG A 280 13.46 -6.93 -15.76
CA ARG A 280 12.92 -5.73 -16.42
C ARG A 280 12.20 -6.02 -17.73
N ILE A 281 12.65 -7.00 -18.51
CA ILE A 281 11.96 -7.42 -19.76
C ILE A 281 10.52 -7.87 -19.47
N ALA A 282 10.32 -8.73 -18.46
CA ALA A 282 8.99 -9.21 -18.08
C ALA A 282 8.12 -8.08 -17.52
N HIS A 283 8.70 -7.20 -16.69
CA HIS A 283 8.02 -6.00 -16.19
C HIS A 283 7.53 -5.09 -17.33
N ARG A 284 8.40 -4.75 -18.29
CA ARG A 284 8.04 -3.92 -19.45
C ARG A 284 7.04 -4.59 -20.37
N ALA A 285 7.09 -5.91 -20.52
CA ALA A 285 6.13 -6.65 -21.32
C ALA A 285 4.70 -6.50 -20.75
N TRP A 286 4.57 -6.58 -19.42
CA TRP A 286 3.30 -6.36 -18.74
C TRP A 286 2.78 -4.93 -18.97
N TRP A 287 3.60 -3.90 -18.72
CA TRP A 287 3.18 -2.50 -18.91
C TRP A 287 2.87 -2.16 -20.37
N THR A 288 3.59 -2.76 -21.31
CA THR A 288 3.28 -2.66 -22.74
C THR A 288 1.91 -3.25 -23.05
N ALA A 289 1.55 -4.39 -22.45
CA ALA A 289 0.22 -5.00 -22.62
C ALA A 289 -0.88 -4.13 -22.00
N TYR A 290 -0.64 -3.58 -20.81
CA TYR A 290 -1.56 -2.64 -20.16
C TYR A 290 -1.86 -1.43 -21.04
N TRP A 291 -0.83 -0.71 -21.50
CA TRP A 291 -0.99 0.46 -22.36
C TRP A 291 -1.42 0.16 -23.80
N LYS A 292 -1.51 -1.11 -24.21
CA LYS A 292 -2.14 -1.50 -25.47
C LYS A 292 -3.67 -1.54 -25.39
N LYS A 293 -4.25 -1.68 -24.19
CA LYS A 293 -5.71 -1.77 -23.99
C LYS A 293 -6.41 -0.44 -24.29
N SER A 294 -5.81 0.70 -23.95
CA SER A 294 -6.37 2.02 -24.21
C SER A 294 -5.30 3.11 -24.26
N ARG A 295 -5.54 4.13 -25.09
CA ARG A 295 -4.74 5.37 -25.19
C ARG A 295 -5.66 6.50 -25.63
N ILE A 296 -5.36 7.72 -25.20
CA ILE A 296 -6.08 8.91 -25.64
C ILE A 296 -5.14 9.93 -26.27
N ARG A 297 -5.70 10.78 -27.15
CA ARG A 297 -5.04 12.00 -27.60
C ARG A 297 -6.03 13.14 -27.53
N VAL A 298 -5.69 14.21 -26.81
CA VAL A 298 -6.56 15.39 -26.66
C VAL A 298 -5.77 16.68 -26.90
N PRO A 299 -6.41 17.79 -27.32
CA PRO A 299 -5.70 19.03 -27.61
C PRO A 299 -4.99 19.66 -26.40
N ASP A 300 -5.49 19.42 -25.19
CA ASP A 300 -4.91 19.94 -23.95
C ASP A 300 -3.90 18.93 -23.36
N PRO A 301 -2.59 19.25 -23.35
CA PRO A 301 -1.56 18.33 -22.86
C PRO A 301 -1.63 18.07 -21.35
N MET A 302 -2.24 18.97 -20.56
CA MET A 302 -2.41 18.77 -19.12
C MET A 302 -3.48 17.71 -18.85
N PHE A 303 -4.65 17.81 -19.50
CA PHE A 303 -5.70 16.79 -19.37
C PHE A 303 -5.25 15.44 -19.92
N GLU A 304 -4.50 15.45 -21.01
CA GLU A 304 -3.88 14.24 -21.57
C GLU A 304 -2.94 13.58 -20.55
N LYS A 305 -1.99 14.35 -20.00
CA LYS A 305 -1.07 13.85 -18.96
C LYS A 305 -1.81 13.33 -17.73
N GLN A 306 -2.86 14.01 -17.29
CA GLN A 306 -3.65 13.59 -16.13
C GLN A 306 -4.30 12.23 -16.35
N TRP A 307 -4.85 11.96 -17.54
CA TRP A 307 -5.41 10.64 -17.86
C TRP A 307 -4.37 9.53 -17.76
N TYR A 308 -3.16 9.76 -18.29
CA TYR A 308 -2.06 8.80 -18.19
C TYR A 308 -1.55 8.61 -16.78
N LEU A 309 -1.46 9.68 -15.99
CA LEU A 309 -1.11 9.59 -14.58
C LEU A 309 -2.15 8.79 -13.78
N THR A 310 -3.44 9.05 -13.99
CA THR A 310 -4.51 8.32 -13.30
C THR A 310 -4.50 6.82 -13.64
N ASN A 311 -4.35 6.45 -14.91
CA ASN A 311 -4.28 5.04 -15.30
C ASN A 311 -2.97 4.37 -14.85
N TYR A 312 -1.86 5.10 -14.78
CA TYR A 312 -0.62 4.61 -14.17
C TYR A 312 -0.82 4.30 -12.68
N LEU A 313 -1.40 5.23 -11.92
CA LEU A 313 -1.66 5.06 -10.49
C LEU A 313 -2.64 3.91 -10.25
N PHE A 314 -3.69 3.80 -11.07
CA PHE A 314 -4.64 2.70 -10.98
C PHE A 314 -3.96 1.34 -11.14
N ALA A 315 -3.11 1.18 -12.17
CA ALA A 315 -2.32 -0.04 -12.34
C ALA A 315 -1.31 -0.26 -11.21
N SER A 316 -0.73 0.81 -10.66
CA SER A 316 0.22 0.70 -9.54
C SER A 316 -0.46 0.25 -8.25
N CYS A 317 -1.76 0.50 -8.10
CA CYS A 317 -2.54 0.23 -6.90
C CYS A 317 -3.52 -0.93 -7.00
N SER A 318 -3.82 -1.44 -8.20
CA SER A 318 -4.85 -2.45 -8.40
C SER A 318 -4.46 -3.54 -9.39
N ARG A 319 -4.58 -4.79 -8.94
CA ARG A 319 -4.42 -6.00 -9.75
C ARG A 319 -5.44 -7.05 -9.38
N LYS A 320 -5.89 -7.79 -10.38
CA LYS A 320 -6.66 -9.02 -10.18
C LYS A 320 -5.92 -9.96 -9.22
N GLY A 321 -6.66 -10.54 -8.27
CA GLY A 321 -6.12 -11.47 -7.28
C GLY A 321 -5.39 -10.81 -6.10
N GLU A 322 -5.29 -9.48 -6.08
CA GLU A 322 -4.78 -8.72 -4.93
C GLU A 322 -5.93 -7.94 -4.26
N TYR A 323 -5.69 -7.43 -3.05
CA TYR A 323 -6.66 -6.57 -2.36
C TYR A 323 -6.85 -5.25 -3.12
N PRO A 324 -8.07 -4.68 -3.13
CA PRO A 324 -8.30 -3.37 -3.71
C PRO A 324 -7.57 -2.28 -2.93
N MET A 325 -7.26 -1.17 -3.59
CA MET A 325 -6.71 0.00 -2.91
C MET A 325 -7.60 0.54 -1.78
N PRO A 326 -7.08 0.68 -0.55
CA PRO A 326 -7.67 1.53 0.48
C PRO A 326 -7.43 3.02 0.13
N LEU A 327 -7.82 3.94 1.04
CA LEU A 327 -7.74 5.39 0.83
C LEU A 327 -6.40 5.94 0.29
N GLN A 328 -5.29 5.26 0.56
CA GLN A 328 -3.94 5.70 0.17
C GLN A 328 -3.26 4.80 -0.87
N GLY A 329 -3.99 3.85 -1.48
CA GLY A 329 -3.37 2.91 -2.40
C GLY A 329 -2.59 1.80 -1.70
N VAL A 330 -1.61 1.29 -2.43
CA VAL A 330 -0.58 0.37 -1.92
C VAL A 330 0.47 1.08 -1.04
N TRP A 331 0.27 2.37 -0.72
CA TRP A 331 1.20 3.20 0.05
C TRP A 331 0.57 3.64 1.38
N THR A 332 1.41 3.97 2.35
CA THR A 332 1.03 4.57 3.63
C THR A 332 1.94 5.76 3.92
N ALA A 333 1.43 6.74 4.66
CA ALA A 333 2.18 7.90 5.09
C ALA A 333 3.46 7.49 5.83
N ASP A 334 4.59 8.16 5.52
CA ASP A 334 5.88 7.93 6.19
C ASP A 334 6.31 9.19 6.97
N ASP A 335 5.55 9.50 8.02
CA ASP A 335 5.81 10.63 8.93
C ASP A 335 5.71 10.25 10.42
N GLY A 336 5.68 8.95 10.73
CA GLY A 336 5.61 8.43 12.10
C GLY A 336 4.22 8.55 12.75
N LYS A 337 3.18 8.80 11.95
CA LYS A 337 1.78 8.91 12.39
C LYS A 337 0.93 7.76 11.88
N LEU A 338 -0.26 7.56 12.47
CA LEU A 338 -1.22 6.61 11.89
C LEU A 338 -1.66 7.14 10.51
N PRO A 339 -2.04 6.27 9.58
CA PRO A 339 -2.56 6.73 8.30
C PRO A 339 -3.79 7.64 8.50
N PRO A 340 -3.92 8.74 7.71
CA PRO A 340 -5.13 9.55 7.68
C PRO A 340 -6.34 8.67 7.42
N TRP A 341 -7.40 8.88 8.23
CA TRP A 341 -8.62 8.07 8.20
C TRP A 341 -8.33 6.56 8.28
N LYS A 342 -7.36 6.16 9.13
CA LYS A 342 -6.97 4.76 9.37
C LYS A 342 -6.49 4.00 8.13
N GLY A 343 -6.31 4.68 6.99
CA GLY A 343 -6.10 4.03 5.71
C GLY A 343 -7.24 3.08 5.34
N ASP A 344 -8.47 3.40 5.76
CA ASP A 344 -9.65 2.53 5.65
C ASP A 344 -10.22 2.37 4.24
N TYR A 345 -11.26 1.53 4.15
CA TYR A 345 -12.17 1.53 3.03
C TYR A 345 -13.36 2.42 3.37
N HIS A 346 -13.50 3.50 2.61
CA HIS A 346 -14.54 4.52 2.74
C HIS A 346 -15.56 4.37 1.62
N ASN A 347 -16.68 3.72 1.92
CA ASN A 347 -17.73 3.28 0.99
C ASN A 347 -18.86 4.30 0.80
N ASP A 348 -18.68 5.54 1.21
CA ASP A 348 -19.63 6.64 0.98
C ASP A 348 -19.23 7.55 -0.21
N LEU A 349 -18.03 7.35 -0.78
CA LEU A 349 -17.55 7.96 -2.03
C LEU A 349 -16.20 7.37 -2.48
N ASN A 350 -15.22 7.35 -1.58
CA ASN A 350 -13.79 7.29 -1.93
C ASN A 350 -13.39 5.99 -2.62
N THR A 351 -13.81 4.85 -2.07
CA THR A 351 -13.49 3.54 -2.65
C THR A 351 -14.12 3.42 -4.04
N GLN A 352 -15.41 3.74 -4.20
CA GLN A 352 -16.10 3.66 -5.49
C GLN A 352 -15.50 4.61 -6.53
N LEU A 353 -15.13 5.83 -6.12
CA LEU A 353 -14.50 6.82 -7.01
C LEU A 353 -13.18 6.30 -7.58
N SER A 354 -12.38 5.62 -6.76
CA SER A 354 -11.10 5.02 -7.18
C SER A 354 -11.27 3.98 -8.29
N TYR A 355 -12.43 3.30 -8.33
CA TYR A 355 -12.78 2.28 -9.32
C TYR A 355 -13.78 2.75 -10.39
N ALA A 356 -14.18 4.02 -10.42
CA ALA A 356 -15.23 4.47 -11.33
C ALA A 356 -14.82 4.44 -12.83
N HIS A 357 -13.53 4.52 -13.12
CA HIS A 357 -13.02 4.75 -14.48
C HIS A 357 -12.59 3.49 -15.24
N PHE A 358 -12.29 2.38 -14.54
CA PHE A 358 -11.63 1.22 -15.16
C PHE A 358 -12.45 0.57 -16.29
N TYR A 359 -13.78 0.61 -16.17
CA TYR A 359 -14.69 0.12 -17.21
C TYR A 359 -14.49 0.85 -18.55
N LYS A 360 -14.39 2.19 -18.50
CA LYS A 360 -14.26 3.05 -19.69
C LYS A 360 -12.82 3.10 -20.20
N ALA A 361 -11.86 2.94 -19.30
CA ALA A 361 -10.45 2.89 -19.65
C ALA A 361 -9.98 1.52 -20.18
N ASN A 362 -10.89 0.54 -20.30
CA ASN A 362 -10.60 -0.81 -20.79
C ASN A 362 -9.57 -1.56 -19.91
N HIS A 363 -9.66 -1.38 -18.59
CA HIS A 363 -8.79 -2.00 -17.58
C HIS A 363 -9.61 -2.86 -16.61
N LEU A 364 -10.45 -3.74 -17.17
CA LEU A 364 -11.39 -4.58 -16.41
C LEU A 364 -10.70 -5.49 -15.41
N GLU A 365 -9.63 -6.18 -15.83
CA GLU A 365 -8.86 -7.08 -14.96
C GLU A 365 -8.34 -6.36 -13.72
N GLU A 366 -7.84 -5.13 -13.87
CA GLU A 366 -7.35 -4.34 -12.76
C GLU A 366 -8.48 -3.88 -11.82
N GLY A 367 -9.70 -3.68 -12.32
CA GLY A 367 -10.86 -3.31 -11.51
C GLY A 367 -11.59 -4.48 -10.83
N GLU A 368 -11.39 -5.71 -11.32
CA GLU A 368 -11.99 -6.92 -10.73
C GLU A 368 -11.56 -7.15 -9.28
N SER A 369 -10.39 -6.67 -8.86
CA SER A 369 -9.91 -6.75 -7.47
C SER A 369 -10.95 -6.23 -6.46
N PHE A 370 -11.64 -5.13 -6.80
CA PHE A 370 -12.65 -4.54 -5.95
C PHE A 370 -13.91 -5.41 -5.86
N LEU A 371 -14.36 -5.96 -6.98
CA LEU A 371 -15.54 -6.84 -7.02
C LEU A 371 -15.26 -8.18 -6.34
N ASP A 372 -14.06 -8.72 -6.53
CA ASP A 372 -13.59 -9.94 -5.86
C ASP A 372 -13.53 -9.74 -4.35
N PHE A 373 -12.97 -8.63 -3.89
CA PHE A 373 -12.96 -8.26 -2.48
C PHE A 373 -14.36 -8.13 -1.90
N LEU A 374 -15.24 -7.34 -2.51
CA LEU A 374 -16.62 -7.18 -2.02
C LEU A 374 -17.37 -8.51 -1.97
N TRP A 375 -17.14 -9.38 -2.96
CA TRP A 375 -17.74 -10.70 -3.01
C TRP A 375 -17.22 -11.62 -1.89
N ALA A 376 -15.92 -11.58 -1.59
CA ALA A 376 -15.31 -12.32 -0.50
C ALA A 376 -15.82 -11.84 0.87
N GLN A 377 -16.19 -10.56 1.00
CA GLN A 377 -16.70 -9.97 2.25
C GLN A 377 -18.19 -10.26 2.53
N LYS A 378 -18.85 -11.11 1.74
CA LYS A 378 -20.28 -11.41 1.89
C LYS A 378 -20.67 -11.87 3.28
N ASP A 379 -19.87 -12.73 3.91
CA ASP A 379 -20.21 -13.25 5.24
C ASP A 379 -20.04 -12.19 6.33
N ALA A 380 -19.00 -11.36 6.24
CA ALA A 380 -18.86 -10.16 7.10
C ALA A 380 -20.06 -9.20 6.91
N ALA A 381 -20.49 -9.00 5.67
CA ALA A 381 -21.64 -8.15 5.35
C ALA A 381 -22.97 -8.72 5.88
N LYS A 382 -23.16 -10.04 5.90
CA LYS A 382 -24.32 -10.68 6.54
C LYS A 382 -24.27 -10.48 8.05
N GLN A 383 -23.13 -10.76 8.66
CA GLN A 383 -22.95 -10.62 10.11
C GLN A 383 -23.22 -9.18 10.56
N PHE A 384 -22.72 -8.18 9.84
CA PHE A 384 -23.00 -6.78 10.15
C PHE A 384 -24.48 -6.42 9.95
N ALA A 385 -25.13 -6.89 8.88
CA ALA A 385 -26.56 -6.65 8.66
C ALA A 385 -27.44 -7.26 9.76
N GLU A 386 -27.14 -8.49 10.17
CA GLU A 386 -27.86 -9.20 11.23
C GLU A 386 -27.63 -8.55 12.60
N LYS A 387 -26.39 -8.14 12.90
CA LYS A 387 -26.04 -7.54 14.19
C LYS A 387 -26.51 -6.10 14.31
N PHE A 388 -26.08 -5.23 13.40
CA PHE A 388 -26.33 -3.80 13.51
C PHE A 388 -27.74 -3.43 13.06
N TYR A 389 -28.15 -3.84 11.86
CA TYR A 389 -29.46 -3.50 11.31
C TYR A 389 -30.58 -4.46 11.73
N GLN A 390 -30.25 -5.57 12.39
CA GLN A 390 -31.22 -6.57 12.87
C GLN A 390 -32.11 -7.10 11.74
N THR A 391 -31.52 -7.28 10.55
CA THR A 391 -32.23 -7.68 9.34
C THR A 391 -31.47 -8.76 8.57
N LYS A 392 -32.19 -9.51 7.74
CA LYS A 392 -31.61 -10.41 6.75
C LYS A 392 -31.00 -9.61 5.60
N GLY A 393 -30.08 -10.23 4.87
CA GLY A 393 -29.43 -9.66 3.69
C GLY A 393 -27.95 -9.41 3.95
N ILE A 394 -27.38 -8.45 3.22
CA ILE A 394 -25.98 -8.03 3.37
C ILE A 394 -25.92 -6.51 3.49
N CYS A 395 -25.01 -6.03 4.32
CA CYS A 395 -24.59 -4.63 4.34
C CYS A 395 -23.16 -4.58 4.84
N LEU A 396 -22.26 -3.92 4.10
CA LEU A 396 -20.97 -3.52 4.65
C LEU A 396 -21.10 -2.15 5.34
N PRO A 397 -20.29 -1.88 6.38
CA PRO A 397 -20.18 -0.55 6.96
C PRO A 397 -19.71 0.48 5.92
N GLY A 398 -20.08 1.75 6.11
CA GLY A 398 -19.56 2.85 5.30
C GLY A 398 -18.06 3.05 5.50
N VAL A 399 -17.59 2.79 6.70
CA VAL A 399 -16.18 2.90 7.08
C VAL A 399 -15.74 1.59 7.71
N MET A 400 -14.84 0.88 7.04
CA MET A 400 -14.51 -0.49 7.42
C MET A 400 -13.02 -0.84 7.34
N THR A 401 -12.64 -1.80 8.16
CA THR A 401 -11.36 -2.51 8.07
C THR A 401 -11.31 -3.39 6.81
N ILE A 402 -10.12 -3.92 6.52
CA ILE A 402 -9.92 -4.88 5.43
C ILE A 402 -10.76 -6.16 5.54
N ASP A 403 -11.18 -6.54 6.74
CA ASP A 403 -12.03 -7.71 7.01
C ASP A 403 -13.51 -7.34 7.26
N GLY A 404 -13.93 -6.14 6.86
CA GLY A 404 -15.35 -5.75 6.84
C GLY A 404 -15.95 -5.37 8.19
N LYS A 405 -15.14 -5.14 9.22
CA LYS A 405 -15.60 -4.69 10.54
C LYS A 405 -15.86 -3.18 10.54
N PRO A 406 -16.91 -2.70 11.23
CA PRO A 406 -17.22 -1.28 11.31
C PRO A 406 -16.18 -0.55 12.17
N LEU A 407 -15.63 0.56 11.67
CA LEU A 407 -14.66 1.36 12.44
C LEU A 407 -15.31 2.38 13.40
N GLY A 408 -16.64 2.50 13.37
CA GLY A 408 -17.36 3.57 14.05
C GLY A 408 -17.26 4.89 13.28
N GLY A 409 -17.19 6.01 14.01
CA GLY A 409 -17.17 7.35 13.45
C GLY A 409 -18.57 7.93 13.35
N TRP A 410 -18.69 9.21 13.02
CA TRP A 410 -19.97 9.93 13.02
C TRP A 410 -21.07 9.14 12.27
N PRO A 411 -22.08 8.58 12.99
CA PRO A 411 -22.95 7.53 12.45
C PRO A 411 -23.76 7.92 11.21
N MET A 412 -23.93 9.22 10.97
CA MET A 412 -24.68 9.76 9.85
C MET A 412 -24.00 9.50 8.51
N TYR A 413 -22.68 9.32 8.49
CA TYR A 413 -21.93 8.91 7.30
C TYR A 413 -21.37 7.49 7.42
N SER A 414 -20.99 7.01 8.61
CA SER A 414 -20.29 5.72 8.73
C SER A 414 -21.22 4.49 8.73
N LEU A 415 -22.49 4.67 9.09
CA LEU A 415 -23.44 3.58 9.36
C LEU A 415 -24.75 3.74 8.59
N SER A 416 -24.68 4.24 7.35
CA SER A 416 -25.83 4.30 6.43
C SER A 416 -25.97 3.01 5.59
N PRO A 417 -27.19 2.49 5.37
CA PRO A 417 -27.41 1.34 4.50
C PRO A 417 -27.27 1.68 3.00
N THR A 418 -27.22 2.97 2.64
CA THR A 418 -27.10 3.40 1.23
C THR A 418 -25.75 3.04 0.62
N HIS A 419 -24.70 2.85 1.42
CA HIS A 419 -23.38 2.43 0.92
C HIS A 419 -23.47 1.08 0.20
N GLN A 420 -24.20 0.12 0.77
CA GLN A 420 -24.36 -1.20 0.16
C GLN A 420 -25.03 -1.12 -1.22
N ILE A 421 -26.00 -0.21 -1.39
CA ILE A 421 -26.65 0.00 -2.69
C ILE A 421 -25.63 0.46 -3.74
N TRP A 422 -24.74 1.38 -3.38
CA TRP A 422 -23.68 1.84 -4.27
C TRP A 422 -22.63 0.75 -4.54
N LEU A 423 -22.26 -0.05 -3.53
CA LEU A 423 -21.37 -1.19 -3.74
C LEU A 423 -21.98 -2.20 -4.74
N CYS A 424 -23.27 -2.54 -4.59
CA CYS A 424 -23.99 -3.40 -5.55
C CYS A 424 -24.05 -2.80 -6.97
N GLN A 425 -24.11 -1.48 -7.11
CA GLN A 425 -24.04 -0.82 -8.43
C GLN A 425 -22.76 -1.17 -9.19
N SER A 426 -21.64 -1.42 -8.49
CA SER A 426 -20.38 -1.82 -9.13
C SER A 426 -20.50 -3.18 -9.85
N PHE A 427 -21.28 -4.11 -9.29
CA PHE A 427 -21.55 -5.40 -9.92
C PHE A 427 -22.46 -5.26 -11.15
N ASP A 428 -23.53 -4.45 -11.07
CA ASP A 428 -24.39 -4.14 -12.24
C ASP A 428 -23.58 -3.49 -13.36
N LEU A 429 -22.75 -2.50 -13.05
CA LEU A 429 -21.90 -1.85 -14.03
C LEU A 429 -20.96 -2.85 -14.69
N TYR A 430 -20.31 -3.73 -13.93
CA TYR A 430 -19.46 -4.76 -14.50
C TYR A 430 -20.19 -5.65 -15.50
N TYR A 431 -21.37 -6.15 -15.14
CA TYR A 431 -22.20 -6.92 -16.08
C TYR A 431 -22.55 -6.10 -17.33
N ARG A 432 -22.95 -4.83 -17.17
CA ARG A 432 -23.36 -3.99 -18.31
C ARG A 432 -22.22 -3.66 -19.27
N TYR A 433 -20.98 -3.56 -18.80
CA TYR A 433 -19.80 -3.35 -19.65
C TYR A 433 -19.31 -4.63 -20.32
N THR A 434 -19.45 -5.79 -19.67
CA THR A 434 -18.91 -7.06 -20.16
C THR A 434 -19.93 -7.91 -20.93
N GLY A 435 -21.21 -7.78 -20.60
CA GLY A 435 -22.25 -8.70 -21.04
C GLY A 435 -22.13 -10.11 -20.43
N ASP A 436 -21.30 -10.30 -19.40
CA ASP A 436 -21.03 -11.61 -18.81
C ASP A 436 -22.24 -12.15 -18.03
N ARG A 437 -22.99 -13.04 -18.67
CA ARG A 437 -24.19 -13.66 -18.09
C ARG A 437 -23.88 -14.66 -16.98
N THR A 438 -22.66 -15.20 -16.94
CA THR A 438 -22.23 -16.08 -15.85
C THR A 438 -21.95 -15.25 -14.61
N PHE A 439 -21.20 -14.15 -14.75
CA PHE A 439 -21.00 -13.18 -13.68
C PHE A 439 -22.35 -12.66 -13.13
N LEU A 440 -23.28 -12.28 -14.02
CA LEU A 440 -24.61 -11.83 -13.58
C LEU A 440 -25.36 -12.87 -12.75
N ARG A 441 -25.31 -14.15 -13.15
CA ARG A 441 -26.06 -15.20 -12.46
C ARG A 441 -25.44 -15.58 -11.12
N GLU A 442 -24.11 -15.62 -11.07
CA GLU A 442 -23.37 -16.23 -9.97
C GLU A 442 -22.83 -15.21 -8.96
N ARG A 443 -22.65 -13.95 -9.38
CA ARG A 443 -21.94 -12.92 -8.61
C ARG A 443 -22.63 -11.55 -8.50
N ALA A 444 -23.70 -11.26 -9.24
CA ALA A 444 -24.34 -9.95 -9.25
C ALA A 444 -25.85 -9.99 -8.96
#